data_AF-L8DFL5-F1
#
_entry.id   AF-L8DFL5-F1
#
_cell.length_a   1.000
_cell.length_b   1.000
_cell.length_c   1.000
_cell.angle_alpha   90.00
_cell.angle_beta   90.00
_cell.angle_gamma   90.00
#
_symmetry.space_group_name_H-M   'P 1'
#
loop_
_entity.id
_entity.type
_entity.pdbx_description
1 polymer ?
#
loop_
_entity_poly.entity_id
_entity_poly.type
_entity_poly.pdbx_seq_one_letter_code
_entity_poly.pdbx_strand_id
1 'polypeptide(L)'
;MACALVTGRLMVTSIPARRVRFQHRMRSRGYLEVQENGGRAWYPVYFHTGLLAIVPDAGARMCRSILGRRAFVVEPGILALPSGRRRSSLPPGAPLDAPRLNESDLRTRSARFGSLPRRIMLDAPAAVAGPIIGLLWLVVDGGGFAEFLAVSLLAAVTAIWWSAIGGSDPS
;
A
#
# COMPACT_ATOMS: atom_id res chain seq x y z
N MET A 1 -18.83 -4.36 27.57
CA MET A 1 -19.56 -3.16 28.05
C MET A 1 -19.40 -1.89 27.19
N ALA A 2 -18.51 -1.84 26.19
CA ALA A 2 -18.27 -0.60 25.40
C ALA A 2 -19.36 -0.23 24.36
N CYS A 3 -20.38 -1.09 24.15
CA CYS A 3 -21.42 -0.87 23.13
C CYS A 3 -22.63 -0.05 23.64
N ALA A 4 -22.73 0.18 24.95
CA ALA A 4 -23.94 0.75 25.56
C ALA A 4 -24.17 2.24 25.23
N LEU A 5 -23.14 2.95 24.76
CA LEU A 5 -23.26 4.37 24.36
C LEU A 5 -23.67 4.56 22.89
N VAL A 6 -23.86 3.48 22.13
CA VAL A 6 -24.35 3.53 20.74
C VAL A 6 -25.77 2.98 20.70
N THR A 7 -26.74 3.81 21.09
CA THR A 7 -28.18 3.52 21.16
C THR A 7 -28.86 3.44 19.79
N GLY A 8 -28.28 2.75 18.82
CA GLY A 8 -28.91 2.50 17.52
C GLY A 8 -28.90 1.03 17.17
N ARG A 9 -29.97 0.58 16.47
CA ARG A 9 -30.22 -0.81 16.06
C ARG A 9 -28.92 -1.56 15.76
N LEU A 10 -28.62 -2.54 16.62
CA LEU A 10 -27.58 -3.54 16.37
C LEU A 10 -28.08 -4.43 15.22
N MET A 11 -27.58 -4.20 14.00
CA MET A 11 -27.61 -5.28 13.01
C MET A 11 -26.49 -6.23 13.38
N VAL A 12 -26.85 -7.28 14.13
CA VAL A 12 -25.93 -8.33 14.56
C VAL A 12 -25.68 -9.25 13.37
N THR A 13 -24.90 -8.78 12.41
CA THR A 13 -24.29 -9.65 11.40
C THR A 13 -22.82 -9.75 11.78
N SER A 14 -22.37 -10.96 12.13
CA SER A 14 -20.95 -11.24 12.27
C SER A 14 -20.36 -11.24 10.87
N ILE A 15 -19.53 -10.25 10.59
CA ILE A 15 -18.89 -10.09 9.29
C ILE A 15 -17.38 -10.30 9.49
N PRO A 16 -16.71 -11.13 8.69
CA PRO A 16 -15.26 -11.26 8.77
C PRO A 16 -14.62 -9.91 8.51
N ALA A 17 -13.78 -9.47 9.43
CA ALA A 17 -13.04 -8.24 9.34
C ALA A 17 -11.55 -8.48 9.46
N ARG A 18 -10.79 -7.72 8.67
CA ARG A 18 -9.33 -7.75 8.69
C ARG A 18 -8.79 -6.35 8.75
N ARG A 19 -7.75 -6.15 9.55
CA ARG A 19 -7.00 -4.90 9.55
C ARG A 19 -5.95 -4.93 8.44
N VAL A 20 -5.89 -3.88 7.66
CA VAL A 20 -4.86 -3.69 6.64
C VAL A 20 -4.36 -2.25 6.68
N ARG A 21 -3.05 -2.06 6.60
CA ARG A 21 -2.42 -0.75 6.51
C ARG A 21 -1.99 -0.47 5.08
N PHE A 22 -2.22 0.77 4.66
CA PHE A 22 -1.70 1.30 3.41
C PHE A 22 -0.84 2.51 3.67
N GLN A 23 0.29 2.59 2.99
CA GLN A 23 1.13 3.77 2.92
C GLN A 23 0.87 4.51 1.62
N HIS A 24 0.48 5.78 1.74
CA HIS A 24 0.37 6.69 0.62
C HIS A 24 1.30 7.88 0.84
N ARG A 25 2.32 8.00 -0.02
CA ARG A 25 3.44 8.94 0.17
C ARG A 25 4.11 8.71 1.53
N MET A 26 4.26 9.74 2.36
CA MET A 26 4.84 9.64 3.70
C MET A 26 3.81 9.41 4.81
N ARG A 27 2.56 9.04 4.49
CA ARG A 27 1.50 8.83 5.48
C ARG A 27 1.02 7.38 5.44
N SER A 28 1.01 6.73 6.61
CA SER A 28 0.35 5.43 6.78
C SER A 28 -1.07 5.62 7.30
N ARG A 29 -2.02 4.87 6.77
CA ARG A 29 -3.42 4.88 7.23
C ARG A 29 -3.92 3.45 7.41
N GLY A 30 -4.60 3.21 8.53
CA GLY A 30 -5.25 1.94 8.82
C GLY A 30 -6.62 1.86 8.17
N TYR A 31 -6.92 0.70 7.62
CA TYR A 31 -8.22 0.35 7.08
C TYR A 31 -8.72 -0.94 7.72
N LEU A 32 -10.03 -1.02 7.89
CA LEU A 32 -10.74 -2.25 8.17
C LEU A 32 -11.35 -2.74 6.86
N GLU A 33 -10.88 -3.90 6.39
CA GLU A 33 -11.48 -4.68 5.32
C GLU A 33 -12.65 -5.47 5.93
N VAL A 34 -13.84 -5.30 5.36
CA VAL A 34 -15.08 -5.91 5.85
C VAL A 34 -15.83 -6.50 4.65
N GLN A 35 -16.36 -7.72 4.79
CA GLN A 35 -17.13 -8.38 3.73
C GLN A 35 -18.63 -8.07 3.84
N GLU A 36 -19.10 -7.05 3.13
CA GLU A 36 -20.48 -6.54 3.22
C GLU A 36 -21.24 -6.81 1.90
N ASN A 37 -22.43 -7.40 1.97
CA ASN A 37 -23.33 -7.63 0.82
C ASN A 37 -22.67 -8.37 -0.36
N GLY A 38 -21.86 -9.41 -0.06
CA GLY A 38 -21.13 -10.18 -1.09
C GLY A 38 -19.94 -9.44 -1.71
N GLY A 39 -19.67 -8.20 -1.31
CA GLY A 39 -18.53 -7.40 -1.75
C GLY A 39 -17.58 -7.04 -0.62
N ARG A 40 -16.40 -6.53 -0.97
CA ARG A 40 -15.44 -6.01 0.01
C ARG A 40 -15.60 -4.51 0.17
N ALA A 41 -15.59 -4.07 1.43
CA ALA A 41 -15.68 -2.67 1.80
C ALA A 41 -14.50 -2.30 2.70
N TRP A 42 -13.88 -1.18 2.40
CA TRP A 42 -12.77 -0.62 3.15
C TRP A 42 -13.24 0.59 3.95
N TYR A 43 -13.04 0.53 5.26
CA TYR A 43 -13.35 1.63 6.17
C TYR A 43 -12.05 2.18 6.75
N PRO A 44 -11.71 3.46 6.50
CA PRO A 44 -10.54 4.05 7.13
C PRO A 44 -10.80 4.19 8.62
N VAL A 45 -9.93 3.67 9.48
CA VAL A 45 -10.12 3.69 10.95
C VAL A 45 -9.05 4.53 11.63
N TYR A 46 -9.40 5.16 12.75
CA TYR A 46 -8.40 5.77 13.61
C TYR A 46 -7.50 4.69 14.21
N PHE A 47 -6.23 5.04 14.45
CA PHE A 47 -5.32 4.13 15.13
C PHE A 47 -5.82 3.86 16.55
N HIS A 48 -5.83 2.59 16.92
CA HIS A 48 -6.15 2.14 18.27
C HIS A 48 -5.25 0.93 18.56
N THR A 49 -4.64 0.88 19.74
CA THR A 49 -3.67 -0.17 20.12
C THR A 49 -4.29 -1.57 20.08
N GLY A 50 -5.54 -1.70 20.52
CA GLY A 50 -6.30 -2.94 20.41
C GLY A 50 -6.39 -3.50 18.98
N LEU A 51 -6.38 -2.65 17.94
CA LEU A 51 -6.44 -3.12 16.56
C LEU A 51 -5.21 -3.94 16.14
N LEU A 52 -4.11 -3.86 16.89
CA LEU A 52 -2.91 -4.69 16.65
C LEU A 52 -3.13 -6.15 17.05
N ALA A 53 -4.04 -6.41 17.99
CA ALA A 53 -4.34 -7.75 18.50
C ALA A 53 -5.47 -8.45 17.71
N ILE A 54 -5.97 -7.83 16.64
CA ILE A 54 -7.02 -8.43 15.82
C ILE A 54 -6.44 -9.60 15.03
N VAL A 55 -7.01 -10.78 15.28
CA VAL A 55 -6.77 -11.98 14.46
C VAL A 55 -7.31 -11.72 13.05
N PRO A 56 -6.58 -12.09 11.98
CA PRO A 56 -7.12 -12.03 10.63
C PRO A 56 -8.46 -12.77 10.53
N ASP A 57 -9.43 -12.19 9.83
CA ASP A 57 -10.79 -12.74 9.67
C ASP A 57 -11.60 -12.84 10.98
N ALA A 58 -11.25 -12.06 12.01
CA ALA A 58 -12.04 -11.95 13.23
C ALA A 58 -13.47 -11.47 12.95
N GLY A 59 -14.43 -11.99 13.71
CA GLY A 59 -15.82 -11.54 13.66
C GLY A 59 -15.92 -10.08 14.08
N ALA A 60 -16.46 -9.24 13.20
CA ALA A 60 -16.83 -7.86 13.52
C ALA A 60 -18.34 -7.71 13.54
N ARG A 61 -18.83 -7.05 14.57
CA ARG A 61 -20.23 -6.62 14.69
C ARG A 61 -20.35 -5.18 14.25
N MET A 62 -21.20 -4.95 13.26
CA MET A 62 -21.45 -3.62 12.76
C MET A 62 -22.59 -2.96 13.55
N CYS A 63 -22.28 -1.84 14.21
CA CYS A 63 -23.23 -1.02 14.93
C CYS A 63 -23.50 0.26 14.14
N ARG A 64 -24.73 0.79 14.21
CA ARG A 64 -25.04 2.12 13.67
C ARG A 64 -25.54 2.99 14.81
N SER A 65 -24.91 4.14 15.02
CA SER A 65 -25.40 5.18 15.93
C SER A 65 -26.72 5.76 15.44
N ILE A 66 -27.49 6.34 16.37
CA ILE A 66 -28.70 7.13 16.08
C ILE A 66 -28.42 8.22 15.03
N LEU A 67 -27.23 8.82 15.08
CA LEU A 67 -26.76 9.84 14.12
C LEU A 67 -26.36 9.26 12.74
N GLY A 68 -26.68 7.99 12.46
CA GLY A 68 -26.33 7.29 11.21
C GLY A 68 -24.85 6.91 11.08
N ARG A 69 -24.01 7.24 12.07
CA ARG A 69 -22.57 6.90 12.05
C ARG A 69 -22.38 5.40 12.28
N ARG A 70 -21.62 4.75 11.39
CA ARG A 70 -21.25 3.33 11.51
C ARG A 70 -20.13 3.19 12.55
N ALA A 71 -20.15 2.11 13.33
CA ALA A 71 -19.11 1.73 14.26
C ALA A 71 -18.91 0.21 14.16
N PHE A 72 -17.68 -0.26 14.30
CA PHE A 72 -17.38 -1.69 14.23
C PHE A 72 -16.86 -2.15 15.58
N VAL A 73 -17.43 -3.22 16.13
CA VAL A 73 -16.89 -3.89 17.32
C VAL A 73 -16.23 -5.16 16.83
N VAL A 74 -14.90 -5.20 16.84
CA VAL A 74 -14.12 -6.36 16.40
C VAL A 74 -13.70 -7.17 17.62
N GLU A 75 -13.84 -8.49 17.58
CA GLU A 75 -13.40 -9.37 18.66
C GLU A 75 -11.88 -9.19 18.92
N PRO A 76 -11.44 -9.07 20.20
CA PRO A 76 -12.13 -9.37 21.47
C PRO A 76 -12.96 -8.22 22.10
N GLY A 77 -13.52 -7.30 21.31
CA GLY A 77 -14.42 -6.23 21.79
C GLY A 77 -13.90 -4.81 21.58
N ILE A 78 -13.01 -4.62 20.61
CA ILE A 78 -12.39 -3.35 20.27
C ILE A 78 -13.36 -2.53 19.42
N LEU A 79 -13.61 -1.29 19.84
CA LEU A 79 -14.42 -0.34 19.09
C LEU A 79 -13.57 0.37 18.03
N ALA A 80 -13.80 0.05 16.77
CA ALA A 80 -13.21 0.70 15.61
C ALA A 80 -14.20 1.71 15.02
N LEU A 81 -13.89 3.00 15.18
CA LEU A 81 -14.66 4.09 14.59
C LEU A 81 -14.11 4.46 13.20
N PRO A 82 -14.97 4.47 12.15
CA PRO A 82 -14.54 4.91 10.84
C PRO A 82 -14.24 6.41 10.87
N SER A 83 -13.04 6.76 10.42
CA SER A 83 -12.52 8.12 10.24
C SER A 83 -12.95 8.75 8.91
N GLY A 84 -13.77 8.08 8.09
CA GLY A 84 -14.11 8.56 6.77
C GLY A 84 -15.07 7.65 5.99
N ARG A 85 -15.21 7.95 4.69
CA ARG A 85 -16.16 7.29 3.79
C ARG A 85 -15.76 5.84 3.49
N ARG A 86 -16.77 4.98 3.36
CA ARG A 86 -16.68 3.61 2.82
C ARG A 86 -16.08 3.64 1.42
N ARG A 87 -15.18 2.72 1.12
CA ARG A 87 -14.67 2.49 -0.24
C ARG A 87 -14.99 1.07 -0.67
N SER A 88 -15.47 0.91 -1.91
CA SER A 88 -15.65 -0.38 -2.56
C SER A 88 -14.41 -0.85 -3.33
N SER A 89 -13.44 0.04 -3.53
CA SER A 89 -12.18 -0.23 -4.21
C SER A 89 -10.99 -0.15 -3.26
N LEU A 90 -9.87 -0.76 -3.68
CA LEU A 90 -8.63 -0.82 -2.91
C LEU A 90 -8.16 0.60 -2.49
N PRO A 91 -7.74 0.79 -1.23
CA PRO A 91 -7.16 2.06 -0.79
C PRO A 91 -5.93 2.46 -1.63
N PRO A 92 -5.69 3.78 -1.80
CA PRO A 92 -4.53 4.26 -2.53
C PRO A 92 -3.25 3.98 -1.73
N GLY A 93 -2.21 3.50 -2.40
CA GLY A 93 -0.88 3.32 -1.82
C GLY A 93 -0.31 1.91 -1.94
N ALA A 94 0.86 1.76 -1.33
CA ALA A 94 1.49 0.46 -1.12
C ALA A 94 0.88 -0.18 0.13
N PRO A 95 0.53 -1.47 0.10
CA PRO A 95 0.07 -2.15 1.30
C PRO A 95 1.28 -2.44 2.19
N LEU A 96 1.21 -2.07 3.47
CA LEU A 96 2.24 -2.39 4.45
C LEU A 96 2.04 -3.77 5.07
N ASP A 97 0.78 -4.21 5.14
CA ASP A 97 0.42 -5.56 5.54
C ASP A 97 -0.03 -6.31 4.29
N ALA A 98 0.31 -7.60 4.12
CA ALA A 98 -0.07 -8.40 2.96
C ALA A 98 -1.60 -8.55 2.82
N PRO A 99 -2.28 -7.71 2.01
CA PRO A 99 -3.72 -7.79 1.85
C PRO A 99 -4.02 -9.00 0.97
N ARG A 100 -5.20 -9.60 1.14
CA ARG A 100 -5.69 -10.53 0.12
C ARG A 100 -6.10 -9.69 -1.09
N LEU A 101 -5.24 -9.60 -2.09
CA LEU A 101 -5.55 -8.89 -3.34
C LEU A 101 -6.29 -9.87 -4.26
N ASN A 102 -7.44 -9.46 -4.79
CA ASN A 102 -8.12 -10.25 -5.82
C ASN A 102 -7.51 -9.95 -7.19
N GLU A 103 -7.77 -10.83 -8.15
CA GLU A 103 -7.30 -10.70 -9.53
C GLU A 103 -7.65 -9.34 -10.18
N SER A 104 -8.82 -8.77 -9.88
CA SER A 104 -9.20 -7.44 -10.37
C SER A 104 -8.37 -6.31 -9.75
N ASP A 105 -8.01 -6.42 -8.48
CA ASP A 105 -7.13 -5.47 -7.80
C ASP A 105 -5.70 -5.57 -8.34
N LEU A 106 -5.23 -6.80 -8.59
CA LEU A 106 -3.93 -7.08 -9.21
C LEU A 106 -3.86 -6.48 -10.60
N ARG A 107 -4.88 -6.68 -11.45
CA ARG A 107 -4.95 -6.05 -12.79
C ARG A 107 -4.98 -4.53 -12.72
N THR A 108 -5.76 -3.95 -11.81
CA THR A 108 -5.81 -2.49 -11.65
C THR A 108 -4.46 -1.93 -11.21
N ARG A 109 -3.76 -2.64 -10.31
CA ARG A 109 -2.42 -2.26 -9.86
C ARG A 109 -1.39 -2.43 -10.98
N SER A 110 -1.40 -3.57 -11.67
CA SER A 110 -0.45 -3.85 -12.75
C SER A 110 -0.63 -2.87 -13.91
N ALA A 111 -1.85 -2.49 -14.28
CA ALA A 111 -2.09 -1.45 -15.27
C ALA A 111 -1.50 -0.08 -14.85
N ARG A 112 -1.52 0.24 -13.55
CA ARG A 112 -1.00 1.51 -13.02
C ARG A 112 0.52 1.59 -12.95
N PHE A 113 1.19 0.46 -12.71
CA PHE A 113 2.65 0.35 -12.59
C PHE A 113 3.32 -0.26 -13.83
N GLY A 114 2.53 -0.83 -14.74
CA GLY A 114 2.98 -1.50 -15.96
C GLY A 114 3.16 -0.57 -17.16
N SER A 115 2.81 0.71 -17.05
CA SER A 115 3.01 1.64 -18.16
C SER A 115 4.49 1.89 -18.41
N LEU A 116 4.94 1.61 -19.63
CA LEU A 116 6.29 1.90 -20.13
C LEU A 116 6.81 3.30 -19.74
N PRO A 117 6.06 4.40 -19.98
CA PRO A 117 6.57 5.75 -19.64
C PRO A 117 6.84 5.91 -18.15
N ARG A 118 6.06 5.25 -17.29
CA ARG A 118 6.25 5.31 -15.84
C ARG A 118 7.46 4.51 -15.40
N ARG A 119 7.74 3.37 -16.03
CA ARG A 119 8.97 2.60 -15.79
C ARG A 119 10.20 3.40 -16.15
N ILE A 120 10.22 3.99 -17.35
CA ILE A 120 11.30 4.88 -17.80
C ILE A 120 11.50 6.04 -16.82
N MET A 121 10.40 6.67 -16.35
CA MET A 121 10.50 7.76 -15.37
C MET A 121 11.05 7.33 -14.01
N LEU A 122 10.82 6.08 -13.60
CA LEU A 122 11.36 5.52 -12.36
C LEU A 122 12.83 5.11 -12.49
N ASP A 123 13.24 4.65 -13.67
CA ASP A 123 14.62 4.20 -13.95
C ASP A 123 15.56 5.37 -14.34
N ALA A 124 15.02 6.48 -14.84
CA ALA A 124 15.78 7.63 -15.32
C ALA A 124 16.77 8.21 -14.29
N PRO A 125 16.42 8.41 -13.00
CA PRO A 125 17.38 8.92 -12.02
C PRO A 125 18.59 8.00 -11.81
N ALA A 126 18.40 6.68 -11.87
CA ALA A 126 19.51 5.72 -11.75
C ALA A 126 20.40 5.76 -13.00
N ALA A 127 19.80 5.90 -14.19
CA ALA A 127 20.55 5.97 -15.45
C ALA A 127 21.48 7.19 -15.55
N VAL A 128 21.18 8.30 -14.86
CA VAL A 128 22.01 9.52 -14.83
C VAL A 128 23.40 9.27 -14.24
N ALA A 129 23.57 8.24 -13.40
CA ALA A 129 24.89 7.86 -12.90
C ALA A 129 25.87 7.49 -14.03
N GLY A 130 25.35 6.93 -15.14
CA GLY A 130 26.12 6.57 -16.33
C GLY A 130 26.99 7.69 -16.88
N PRO A 131 26.41 8.75 -17.47
CA PRO A 131 27.17 9.85 -18.06
C PRO A 131 28.07 10.58 -17.06
N ILE A 132 27.71 10.65 -15.78
CA ILE A 132 28.56 11.26 -14.75
C ILE A 132 29.85 10.44 -14.58
N ILE A 133 29.73 9.12 -14.42
CA ILE A 133 30.88 8.23 -14.28
C ILE A 133 31.69 8.19 -15.58
N GLY A 134 31.04 8.18 -16.75
CA GLY A 134 31.73 8.22 -18.04
C GLY A 134 32.54 9.51 -18.25
N LEU A 135 31.99 10.68 -17.88
CA LEU A 135 32.72 11.95 -17.97
C LEU A 135 33.92 11.98 -17.03
N LEU A 136 33.75 11.49 -15.79
CA LEU A 136 34.86 11.35 -14.85
C LEU A 136 35.99 10.49 -15.46
N TRP A 137 35.62 9.36 -16.08
CA TRP A 137 36.59 8.46 -16.68
C TRP A 137 37.35 9.10 -17.85
N LEU A 138 36.64 9.85 -18.70
CA LEU A 138 37.24 10.61 -19.79
C LEU A 138 38.30 11.61 -19.29
N VAL A 139 38.06 12.25 -18.14
CA VAL A 139 39.00 13.20 -17.53
C VAL A 139 40.22 12.49 -16.91
N VAL A 140 40.01 11.33 -16.30
CA VAL A 140 41.07 10.60 -15.59
C VAL A 140 41.99 9.83 -16.55
N ASP A 141 41.42 9.14 -17.53
CA ASP A 141 42.17 8.26 -18.45
C ASP A 141 42.51 8.94 -19.78
N GLY A 142 41.96 10.15 -20.04
CA GLY A 142 42.17 10.85 -21.32
C GLY A 142 41.51 10.17 -22.51
N GLY A 143 40.53 9.30 -22.24
CA GLY A 143 39.82 8.47 -23.22
C GLY A 143 39.07 9.25 -24.30
N GLY A 144 38.73 8.54 -25.38
CA GLY A 144 37.95 9.09 -26.49
C GLY A 144 36.43 8.97 -26.27
N PHE A 145 35.66 9.53 -27.21
CA PHE A 145 34.18 9.47 -27.16
C PHE A 145 33.61 8.04 -27.09
N ALA A 146 34.26 7.07 -27.75
CA ALA A 146 33.85 5.67 -27.72
C ALA A 146 33.94 5.08 -26.31
N GLU A 147 34.99 5.42 -25.57
CA GLU A 147 35.21 4.96 -24.20
C GLU A 147 34.21 5.59 -23.25
N PHE A 148 33.95 6.90 -23.40
CA PHE A 148 32.90 7.59 -22.66
C PHE A 148 31.55 6.89 -22.79
N LEU A 149 31.15 6.51 -24.02
CA LEU A 149 29.89 5.80 -24.24
C LEU A 149 29.89 4.42 -23.58
N ALA A 150 30.99 3.68 -23.70
CA ALA A 150 31.11 2.34 -23.11
C ALA A 150 30.98 2.39 -21.58
N VAL A 151 31.72 3.27 -20.91
CA VAL A 151 31.68 3.45 -19.45
C VAL A 151 30.32 3.97 -19.00
N SER A 152 29.75 4.93 -19.73
CA SER A 152 28.43 5.49 -19.38
C SER A 152 27.32 4.45 -19.44
N LEU A 153 27.30 3.62 -20.49
CA LEU A 153 26.32 2.55 -20.63
C LEU A 153 26.50 1.49 -19.54
N LEU A 154 27.74 1.05 -19.30
CA LEU A 154 28.04 0.07 -18.26
C LEU A 154 27.57 0.57 -16.89
N ALA A 155 27.95 1.80 -16.52
CA ALA A 155 27.56 2.42 -15.26
C ALA A 155 26.03 2.61 -15.14
N ALA A 156 25.34 3.03 -16.21
CA ALA A 156 23.89 3.16 -16.20
C ALA A 156 23.19 1.81 -15.99
N VAL A 157 23.62 0.77 -16.71
CA VAL A 157 23.08 -0.60 -16.57
C VAL A 157 23.32 -1.12 -15.16
N THR A 158 24.52 -0.95 -14.62
CA THR A 158 24.85 -1.36 -13.25
C THR A 158 24.00 -0.64 -12.21
N ALA A 159 23.79 0.68 -12.36
CA ALA A 159 22.96 1.46 -11.45
C ALA A 159 21.48 1.02 -11.47
N ILE A 160 20.93 0.76 -12.65
CA ILE A 160 19.57 0.23 -12.81
C ILE A 160 19.46 -1.17 -12.18
N TRP A 161 20.41 -2.06 -12.46
CA TRP A 161 20.45 -3.41 -11.91
C TRP A 161 20.52 -3.40 -10.37
N TRP A 162 21.37 -2.54 -9.79
CA TRP A 162 21.48 -2.40 -8.34
C TRP A 162 20.18 -1.91 -7.70
N SER A 163 19.51 -0.93 -8.32
CA SER A 163 18.20 -0.44 -7.87
C SER A 163 17.13 -1.53 -7.93
N ALA A 164 17.21 -2.44 -8.89
CA ALA A 164 16.26 -3.54 -9.01
C ALA A 164 16.43 -4.56 -7.87
N ILE A 165 17.67 -4.88 -7.49
CA ILE A 165 17.97 -5.80 -6.37
C ILE A 165 17.47 -5.22 -5.04
N GLY A 166 17.68 -3.92 -4.80
CA GLY A 166 17.19 -3.28 -3.56
C GLY A 166 15.67 -3.28 -3.43
N GLY A 167 14.95 -3.44 -4.55
CA GLY A 167 13.48 -3.50 -4.58
C GLY A 167 12.89 -4.91 -4.61
N SER A 168 13.69 -5.95 -4.83
CA SER A 168 13.22 -7.34 -4.76
C SER A 168 13.00 -7.74 -3.30
N ASP A 169 11.82 -8.28 -2.99
CA ASP A 169 11.51 -8.82 -1.67
C ASP A 169 12.48 -9.98 -1.38
N PRO A 170 13.33 -9.89 -0.34
CA PRO A 170 14.34 -10.91 -0.04
C PRO A 170 13.77 -12.14 0.71
N SER A 171 12.44 -12.22 0.89
CA SER A 171 11.76 -13.30 1.61
C SER A 171 11.51 -14.54 0.77
#